data_AF-A0A6T0Y3R5-F1
#
_entry.id   AF-A0A6T0Y3R5-F1
#
_cell.length_a   1.000
_cell.length_b   1.000
_cell.length_c   1.000
_cell.angle_alpha   90.00
_cell.angle_beta   90.00
_cell.angle_gamma   90.00
#
_symmetry.space_group_name_H-M   'P 1'
#
loop_
_entity.id
_entity.type
_entity.pdbx_description
1 polymer ?
#
loop_
_entity_poly.entity_id
_entity_poly.type
_entity_poly.pdbx_seq_one_letter_code
_entity_poly.pdbx_strand_id
1 'polypeptide(L)'
;SAGSAAAPPAPPPDAAPLRATSAAERAPCGEPAPGPLPTPAAEALRAREAAEEPRQQAELDRHRRRESEDLQREKDAAEARQREAEAAPPAKTVDAVVQAFLALRKAYKDTDLAGLTTCLQTLRVYINNLARNPHDPKFQRINCDNNAFRTRVAAFEGATAVLIACGFQEEEGALVVGPDFVKTKGSRLWDALAKVDVMIEQLKGGT
;
A
#
# COMPACT_ATOMS: atom_id res chain seq x y z
N SER A 1 31.93 -1.88 47.51
CA SER A 1 32.87 -1.33 46.53
C SER A 1 32.06 -0.63 45.45
N ALA A 2 31.90 0.69 45.58
CA ALA A 2 32.78 1.67 44.91
C ALA A 2 32.53 1.63 43.40
N GLY A 3 32.07 2.68 42.73
CA GLY A 3 31.96 4.09 43.08
C GLY A 3 31.98 4.87 41.76
N SER A 4 31.60 6.14 41.82
CA SER A 4 31.78 7.18 40.80
C SER A 4 31.04 6.98 39.46
N ALA A 5 30.12 7.86 39.08
CA ALA A 5 30.18 9.31 38.88
C ALA A 5 30.52 9.70 37.44
N ALA A 6 29.91 10.84 37.06
CA ALA A 6 30.37 11.81 36.09
C ALA A 6 30.12 11.49 34.60
N ALA A 7 28.97 12.01 34.15
CA ALA A 7 28.87 13.13 33.21
C ALA A 7 29.29 12.93 31.72
N PRO A 8 28.67 13.72 30.80
CA PRO A 8 28.57 13.44 29.37
C PRO A 8 29.71 14.06 28.54
N PRO A 9 29.89 13.66 27.27
CA PRO A 9 30.61 14.49 26.32
C PRO A 9 29.66 15.47 25.64
N ALA A 10 29.91 16.75 25.91
CA ALA A 10 29.35 17.93 25.26
C ALA A 10 30.07 18.22 23.90
N PRO A 11 29.61 19.23 23.12
CA PRO A 11 29.82 19.36 21.67
C PRO A 11 31.12 20.11 21.31
N PRO A 12 31.53 20.08 20.04
CA PRO A 12 32.16 21.29 19.46
C PRO A 12 31.92 21.43 17.94
N PRO A 13 32.50 22.43 17.26
CA PRO A 13 32.28 23.86 17.45
C PRO A 13 31.95 24.59 16.13
N ASP A 14 31.42 25.79 16.29
CA ASP A 14 31.28 26.85 15.29
C ASP A 14 32.63 27.27 14.67
N ALA A 15 32.56 27.97 13.53
CA ALA A 15 33.58 28.81 12.88
C ALA A 15 34.61 28.18 11.90
N ALA A 16 34.27 28.25 10.60
CA ALA A 16 34.92 29.07 9.55
C ALA A 16 36.48 29.18 9.44
N PRO A 17 37.06 29.75 8.35
CA PRO A 17 37.88 28.99 7.41
C PRO A 17 39.32 29.55 7.26
N LEU A 18 40.01 29.11 6.19
CA LEU A 18 41.19 29.71 5.54
C LEU A 18 42.57 29.20 6.02
N ARG A 19 43.31 28.51 5.13
CA ARG A 19 44.39 29.07 4.28
C ARG A 19 45.44 28.02 3.87
N ALA A 20 45.71 28.04 2.57
CA ALA A 20 47.03 27.98 1.92
C ALA A 20 47.89 26.72 2.07
N THR A 21 47.83 25.84 1.06
CA THR A 21 49.02 25.14 0.55
C THR A 21 49.73 26.07 -0.44
N SER A 22 50.87 26.65 -0.09
CA SER A 22 52.21 26.12 -0.35
C SER A 22 52.57 26.04 -1.85
N ALA A 23 53.41 26.98 -2.28
CA ALA A 23 54.21 26.98 -3.51
C ALA A 23 55.33 28.03 -3.26
N ALA A 24 56.57 27.91 -3.71
CA ALA A 24 57.20 26.98 -4.62
C ALA A 24 58.73 27.03 -4.41
N GLU A 25 59.32 25.94 -4.88
CA GLU A 25 60.68 25.75 -5.34
C GLU A 25 61.34 26.99 -6.01
N ARG A 26 62.65 27.15 -5.76
CA ARG A 26 63.52 28.08 -6.48
C ARG A 26 64.03 27.40 -7.76
N ALA A 27 63.79 27.97 -8.94
CA ALA A 27 64.72 27.93 -10.09
C ALA A 27 64.28 28.88 -11.22
N PRO A 28 65.20 29.34 -12.10
CA PRO A 28 65.11 30.65 -12.74
C PRO A 28 64.87 30.63 -14.26
N CYS A 29 64.47 31.80 -14.76
CA CYS A 29 64.72 32.37 -16.09
C CYS A 29 64.52 31.47 -17.33
N GLY A 30 63.39 31.70 -18.01
CA GLY A 30 63.22 31.41 -19.43
C GLY A 30 61.83 31.86 -19.84
N GLU A 31 61.75 32.92 -20.63
CA GLU A 31 60.51 33.43 -21.23
C GLU A 31 60.05 32.48 -22.35
N PRO A 32 58.84 31.92 -22.28
CA PRO A 32 58.06 31.63 -23.48
C PRO A 32 56.86 32.59 -23.55
N ALA A 33 56.56 33.02 -24.77
CA ALA A 33 55.51 33.96 -25.12
C ALA A 33 54.19 33.74 -24.36
N PRO A 34 53.47 34.80 -23.95
CA PRO A 34 52.16 34.63 -23.34
C PRO A 34 51.22 33.98 -24.37
N GLY A 35 50.87 32.71 -24.14
CA GLY A 35 49.70 32.11 -24.76
C GLY A 35 48.49 33.00 -24.50
N PRO A 36 47.46 32.99 -25.37
CA PRO A 36 46.38 33.96 -25.31
C PRO A 36 45.74 33.93 -23.91
N LEU A 37 45.93 35.03 -23.19
CA LEU A 37 45.30 35.27 -21.89
C LEU A 37 43.79 35.08 -22.07
N PRO A 38 43.08 34.40 -21.14
CA PRO A 38 41.63 34.36 -21.19
C PRO A 38 41.15 35.81 -21.18
N THR A 39 40.42 36.21 -22.22
CA THR A 39 39.97 37.58 -22.34
C THR A 39 38.99 37.87 -21.19
N PRO A 40 39.04 39.07 -20.56
CA PRO A 40 38.13 39.44 -19.48
C PRO A 40 36.65 39.37 -19.90
N ALA A 41 36.39 39.40 -21.21
CA ALA A 41 35.08 39.15 -21.80
C ALA A 41 34.60 37.69 -21.65
N ALA A 42 35.49 36.70 -21.77
CA ALA A 42 35.17 35.27 -21.63
C ALA A 42 34.93 34.87 -20.16
N GLU A 43 35.66 35.47 -19.22
CA GLU A 43 35.45 35.26 -17.78
C GLU A 43 34.17 35.94 -17.27
N ALA A 44 33.86 37.14 -17.77
CA ALA A 44 32.61 37.83 -17.42
C ALA A 44 31.35 37.12 -17.93
N LEU A 45 31.41 36.46 -19.09
CA LEU A 45 30.31 35.64 -19.61
C LEU A 45 30.12 34.36 -18.77
N ARG A 46 31.21 33.66 -18.45
CA ARG A 46 31.19 32.46 -17.58
C ARG A 46 30.73 32.76 -16.15
N ALA A 47 31.10 33.92 -15.60
CA ALA A 47 30.63 34.37 -14.28
C ALA A 47 29.14 34.74 -14.27
N ARG A 48 28.59 35.19 -15.41
CA ARG A 48 27.15 35.44 -15.58
C ARG A 48 26.38 34.14 -15.75
N GLU A 49 26.88 33.20 -16.55
CA GLU A 49 26.32 31.85 -16.70
C GLU A 49 26.31 31.09 -15.36
N ALA A 50 27.44 31.09 -14.64
CA ALA A 50 27.56 30.43 -13.32
C ALA A 50 26.69 31.06 -12.22
N ALA A 51 26.19 32.29 -12.41
CA ALA A 51 25.23 32.93 -11.50
C ALA A 51 23.76 32.70 -11.92
N GLU A 52 23.52 32.35 -13.19
CA GLU A 52 22.20 32.05 -13.74
C GLU A 52 21.83 30.58 -13.53
N GLU A 53 22.78 29.65 -13.68
CA GLU A 53 22.61 28.22 -13.41
C GLU A 53 22.03 27.90 -12.01
N PRO A 54 22.53 28.45 -10.88
CA PRO A 54 21.96 28.17 -9.56
C PRO A 54 20.55 28.77 -9.39
N ARG A 55 20.21 29.84 -10.12
CA ARG A 55 18.85 30.41 -10.12
C ARG A 55 17.88 29.52 -10.88
N GLN A 56 18.28 29.01 -12.04
CA GLN A 56 17.51 28.05 -12.82
C GLN A 56 17.35 26.72 -12.04
N GLN A 57 18.43 26.23 -11.41
CA GLN A 57 18.40 25.02 -10.58
C GLN A 57 17.49 25.18 -9.36
N ALA A 58 17.51 26.34 -8.69
CA ALA A 58 16.63 26.63 -7.56
C ALA A 58 15.16 26.76 -7.97
N GLU A 59 14.87 27.27 -9.19
CA GLU A 59 13.52 27.33 -9.73
C GLU A 59 12.97 25.94 -10.05
N LEU A 60 13.77 25.08 -10.69
CA LEU A 60 13.43 23.68 -10.96
C LEU A 60 13.24 22.88 -9.66
N ASP A 61 14.09 23.08 -8.66
CA ASP A 61 13.95 22.41 -7.36
C ASP A 61 12.66 22.86 -6.64
N ARG A 62 12.33 24.15 -6.69
CA ARG A 62 11.06 24.67 -6.18
C ARG A 62 9.86 24.07 -6.91
N HIS A 63 9.93 23.92 -8.23
CA HIS A 63 8.85 23.31 -9.01
C HIS A 63 8.69 21.82 -8.66
N ARG A 64 9.79 21.08 -8.63
CA ARG A 64 9.81 19.66 -8.25
C ARG A 64 9.31 19.43 -6.82
N ARG A 65 9.66 20.32 -5.89
CA ARG A 65 9.18 20.25 -4.50
C ARG A 65 7.67 20.45 -4.44
N ARG A 66 7.12 21.44 -5.14
CA ARG A 66 5.67 21.66 -5.22
C ARG A 66 4.95 20.46 -5.82
N GLU A 67 5.38 19.99 -6.98
CA GLU A 67 4.83 18.80 -7.64
C GLU A 67 4.83 17.59 -6.70
N SER A 68 5.93 17.36 -5.97
CA SER A 68 6.02 16.25 -5.00
C SER A 68 5.08 16.43 -3.80
N GLU A 69 4.90 17.67 -3.32
CA GLU A 69 3.98 17.99 -2.22
C GLU A 69 2.52 17.82 -2.65
N ASP A 70 2.19 18.20 -3.88
CA ASP A 70 0.85 18.03 -4.46
C ASP A 70 0.54 16.55 -4.74
N LEU A 71 1.49 15.80 -5.29
CA LEU A 71 1.40 14.33 -5.42
C LEU A 71 1.22 13.65 -4.06
N GLN A 72 1.96 14.08 -3.05
CA GLN A 72 1.85 13.51 -1.71
C GLN A 72 0.48 13.80 -1.08
N ARG A 73 -0.07 15.01 -1.28
CA ARG A 73 -1.42 15.36 -0.83
C ARG A 73 -2.49 14.57 -1.56
N GLU A 74 -2.34 14.35 -2.86
CA GLU A 74 -3.29 13.54 -3.63
C GLU A 74 -3.28 12.09 -3.14
N LYS A 75 -2.10 11.52 -2.89
CA LYS A 75 -1.96 10.18 -2.31
C LYS A 75 -2.55 10.08 -0.91
N ASP A 76 -2.24 11.03 -0.02
CA ASP A 76 -2.77 11.07 1.34
C ASP A 76 -4.29 11.25 1.34
N ALA A 77 -4.84 12.10 0.45
CA ALA A 77 -6.27 12.26 0.28
C ALA A 77 -6.95 11.00 -0.30
N ALA A 78 -6.28 10.27 -1.19
CA ALA A 78 -6.77 9.00 -1.72
C ALA A 78 -6.76 7.89 -0.66
N GLU A 79 -5.68 7.78 0.13
CA GLU A 79 -5.60 6.86 1.28
C GLU A 79 -6.62 7.23 2.36
N ALA A 80 -6.81 8.52 2.64
CA ALA A 80 -7.83 8.98 3.57
C ALA A 80 -9.25 8.64 3.08
N ARG A 81 -9.54 8.83 1.78
CA ARG A 81 -10.82 8.41 1.17
C ARG A 81 -11.00 6.89 1.22
N GLN A 82 -9.94 6.11 1.04
CA GLN A 82 -10.00 4.66 1.15
C GLN A 82 -10.24 4.23 2.61
N ARG A 83 -9.53 4.81 3.57
CA ARG A 83 -9.67 4.52 5.00
C ARG A 83 -11.03 4.97 5.54
N GLU A 84 -11.58 6.07 5.04
CA GLU A 84 -12.93 6.54 5.37
C GLU A 84 -14.01 5.66 4.73
N ALA A 85 -13.79 5.20 3.48
CA ALA A 85 -14.67 4.21 2.85
C ALA A 85 -14.64 2.84 3.57
N GLU A 86 -13.50 2.48 4.15
CA GLU A 86 -13.31 1.26 4.95
C GLU A 86 -13.88 1.40 6.38
N ALA A 87 -13.89 2.62 6.94
CA ALA A 87 -14.44 2.93 8.27
C ALA A 87 -15.96 3.19 8.29
N ALA A 88 -16.60 3.41 7.15
CA ALA A 88 -18.05 3.65 7.07
C ALA A 88 -18.86 2.34 7.20
N PRO A 89 -20.00 2.33 7.92
CA PRO A 89 -20.86 1.16 8.01
C PRO A 89 -21.41 0.84 6.60
N PRO A 90 -21.32 -0.42 6.15
CA PRO A 90 -21.46 -0.69 4.73
C PRO A 90 -22.93 -0.67 4.31
N ALA A 91 -23.34 0.41 3.66
CA ALA A 91 -24.52 0.42 2.81
C ALA A 91 -24.21 -0.14 1.40
N LYS A 92 -22.92 -0.25 1.02
CA LYS A 92 -22.42 -0.71 -0.28
C LYS A 92 -21.80 -2.14 -0.25
N THR A 93 -22.00 -2.93 0.81
CA THR A 93 -21.42 -4.29 0.93
C THR A 93 -21.81 -5.23 -0.20
N VAL A 94 -22.98 -5.05 -0.80
CA VAL A 94 -23.45 -5.91 -1.89
C VAL A 94 -22.51 -5.82 -3.10
N ASP A 95 -21.99 -4.63 -3.39
CA ASP A 95 -21.00 -4.44 -4.45
C ASP A 95 -19.69 -5.13 -4.08
N ALA A 96 -19.25 -4.99 -2.82
CA ALA A 96 -18.03 -5.62 -2.32
C ALA A 96 -18.04 -7.15 -2.46
N VAL A 97 -19.17 -7.81 -2.21
CA VAL A 97 -19.32 -9.26 -2.42
C VAL A 97 -19.10 -9.63 -3.89
N VAL A 98 -19.71 -8.88 -4.81
CA VAL A 98 -19.55 -9.10 -6.26
C VAL A 98 -18.10 -8.86 -6.70
N GLN A 99 -17.48 -7.78 -6.23
CA GLN A 99 -16.09 -7.46 -6.52
C GLN A 99 -15.14 -8.57 -6.06
N ALA A 100 -15.33 -9.08 -4.84
CA ALA A 100 -14.54 -10.19 -4.32
C ALA A 100 -14.69 -11.45 -5.18
N PHE A 101 -15.91 -11.80 -5.60
CA PHE A 101 -16.13 -12.93 -6.51
C PHE A 101 -15.50 -12.72 -7.89
N LEU A 102 -15.58 -11.52 -8.46
CA LEU A 102 -14.95 -11.21 -9.74
C LEU A 102 -13.43 -11.30 -9.66
N ALA A 103 -12.83 -10.85 -8.57
CA ALA A 103 -11.39 -10.98 -8.33
C ALA A 103 -10.96 -12.46 -8.27
N LEU A 104 -11.67 -13.29 -7.49
CA LEU A 104 -11.47 -14.74 -7.44
C LEU A 104 -11.60 -15.40 -8.81
N ARG A 105 -12.67 -15.09 -9.55
CA ARG A 105 -12.87 -15.62 -10.89
C ARG A 105 -11.72 -15.22 -11.80
N LYS A 106 -11.32 -13.95 -11.81
CA LYS A 106 -10.25 -13.47 -12.67
C LYS A 106 -8.90 -14.14 -12.35
N ALA A 107 -8.62 -14.40 -11.08
CA ALA A 107 -7.39 -15.05 -10.65
C ALA A 107 -7.35 -16.55 -10.98
N TYR A 108 -8.47 -17.27 -10.84
CA TYR A 108 -8.49 -18.73 -10.88
C TYR A 108 -9.22 -19.34 -12.08
N LYS A 109 -9.87 -18.55 -12.95
CA LYS A 109 -10.62 -19.07 -14.11
C LYS A 109 -9.76 -19.83 -15.12
N ASP A 110 -8.47 -19.51 -15.23
CA ASP A 110 -7.56 -20.15 -16.19
C ASP A 110 -6.62 -21.16 -15.49
N THR A 111 -6.61 -21.16 -14.16
CA THR A 111 -5.71 -21.98 -13.33
C THR A 111 -6.40 -23.22 -12.80
N ASP A 112 -7.52 -23.04 -12.08
CA ASP A 112 -8.25 -24.13 -11.45
C ASP A 112 -9.74 -23.81 -11.27
N LEU A 113 -10.50 -24.01 -12.35
CA LEU A 113 -11.96 -23.82 -12.35
C LEU A 113 -12.67 -24.81 -11.42
N ALA A 114 -12.16 -26.04 -11.32
CA ALA A 114 -12.78 -27.09 -10.53
C ALA A 114 -12.63 -26.80 -9.02
N GLY A 115 -11.43 -26.41 -8.60
CA GLY A 115 -11.18 -25.97 -7.23
C GLY A 115 -11.91 -24.68 -6.89
N LEU A 116 -11.94 -23.69 -7.80
CA LEU A 116 -12.70 -22.45 -7.61
C LEU A 116 -14.19 -22.75 -7.39
N THR A 117 -14.78 -23.62 -8.21
CA THR A 117 -16.18 -24.03 -8.07
C THR A 117 -16.42 -24.70 -6.71
N THR A 118 -15.49 -25.52 -6.24
CA THR A 118 -15.56 -26.20 -4.94
C THR A 118 -15.42 -25.22 -3.76
N CYS A 119 -14.55 -24.21 -3.90
CA CYS A 119 -14.42 -23.11 -2.95
C CYS A 119 -15.74 -22.35 -2.82
N LEU A 120 -16.32 -21.92 -3.94
CA LEU A 120 -17.59 -21.18 -3.97
C LEU A 120 -18.74 -22.00 -3.40
N GLN A 121 -18.81 -23.31 -3.67
CA GLN A 121 -19.79 -24.20 -3.06
C GLN A 121 -19.62 -24.27 -1.53
N THR A 122 -18.39 -24.29 -1.05
CA THR A 122 -18.10 -24.32 0.40
C THR A 122 -18.52 -23.00 1.06
N LEU A 123 -18.21 -21.85 0.43
CA LEU A 123 -18.66 -20.52 0.86
C LEU A 123 -20.18 -20.43 0.90
N ARG A 124 -20.86 -20.93 -0.15
CA ARG A 124 -22.32 -21.01 -0.23
C ARG A 124 -22.90 -21.76 0.97
N VAL A 125 -22.33 -22.91 1.34
CA VAL A 125 -22.80 -23.70 2.49
C VAL A 125 -22.69 -22.90 3.80
N TYR A 126 -21.58 -22.20 4.01
CA TYR A 126 -21.42 -21.37 5.21
C TYR A 126 -22.45 -20.24 5.28
N ILE A 127 -22.62 -19.49 4.18
CA ILE A 127 -23.60 -18.39 4.10
C ILE A 127 -25.02 -18.94 4.23
N ASN A 128 -25.33 -20.07 3.59
CA ASN A 128 -26.67 -20.68 3.64
C ASN A 128 -27.02 -21.17 5.04
N ASN A 129 -26.08 -21.83 5.73
CA ASN A 129 -26.29 -22.29 7.11
C ASN A 129 -26.55 -21.11 8.05
N LEU A 130 -25.78 -20.02 7.91
CA LEU A 130 -25.98 -18.80 8.69
C LEU A 130 -27.32 -18.11 8.36
N ALA A 131 -27.69 -18.02 7.08
CA ALA A 131 -28.95 -17.40 6.64
C ALA A 131 -30.18 -18.19 7.08
N ARG A 132 -30.10 -19.54 7.11
CA ARG A 132 -31.19 -20.42 7.55
C ARG A 132 -31.31 -20.49 9.06
N ASN A 133 -30.19 -20.61 9.77
CA ASN A 133 -30.13 -20.80 11.21
C ASN A 133 -29.31 -19.70 11.87
N PRO A 134 -29.81 -18.45 11.87
CA PRO A 134 -29.07 -17.29 12.36
C PRO A 134 -28.85 -17.31 13.89
N HIS A 135 -29.62 -18.10 14.62
CA HIS A 135 -29.57 -18.19 16.08
C HIS A 135 -28.55 -19.19 16.61
N ASP A 136 -28.01 -20.06 15.75
CA ASP A 136 -27.09 -21.10 16.18
C ASP A 136 -25.65 -20.54 16.18
N PRO A 137 -24.97 -20.47 17.34
CA PRO A 137 -23.62 -19.91 17.44
C PRO A 137 -22.59 -20.72 16.64
N LYS A 138 -22.88 -22.00 16.33
CA LYS A 138 -22.02 -22.84 15.50
C LYS A 138 -21.91 -22.35 14.06
N PHE A 139 -22.93 -21.66 13.54
CA PHE A 139 -22.90 -21.07 12.20
C PHE A 139 -22.43 -19.60 12.20
N GLN A 140 -22.43 -18.96 13.37
CA GLN A 140 -21.88 -17.62 13.56
C GLN A 140 -20.36 -17.61 13.64
N ARG A 141 -19.72 -18.74 13.98
CA ARG A 141 -18.26 -18.88 14.04
C ARG A 141 -17.77 -19.99 13.13
N ILE A 142 -16.95 -19.65 12.14
CA ILE A 142 -16.26 -20.59 11.26
C ILE A 142 -14.82 -20.69 11.72
N ASN A 143 -14.36 -21.90 12.03
CA ASN A 143 -12.97 -22.12 12.42
C ASN A 143 -12.08 -22.24 11.16
N CYS A 144 -11.07 -21.36 11.02
CA CYS A 144 -10.17 -21.39 9.87
C CYS A 144 -9.21 -22.60 9.92
N ASP A 145 -9.02 -23.23 11.08
CA ASP A 145 -8.21 -24.44 11.21
C ASP A 145 -8.90 -25.71 10.68
N ASN A 146 -10.21 -25.66 10.42
CA ASN A 146 -10.93 -26.81 9.90
C ASN A 146 -10.35 -27.23 8.54
N ASN A 147 -10.12 -28.53 8.36
CA ASN A 147 -9.54 -29.09 7.14
C ASN A 147 -10.32 -28.64 5.89
N ALA A 148 -11.66 -28.63 5.95
CA ALA A 148 -12.50 -28.17 4.84
C ALA A 148 -12.25 -26.69 4.49
N PHE A 149 -12.01 -25.83 5.50
CA PHE A 149 -11.71 -24.42 5.27
C PHE A 149 -10.29 -24.26 4.71
N ARG A 150 -9.28 -24.89 5.33
CA ARG A 150 -7.88 -24.79 4.88
C ARG A 150 -7.68 -25.28 3.46
N THR A 151 -8.29 -26.40 3.10
CA THR A 151 -8.10 -27.02 1.78
C THR A 151 -8.90 -26.33 0.67
N ARG A 152 -10.10 -25.83 0.96
CA ARG A 152 -11.01 -25.33 -0.07
C ARG A 152 -11.14 -23.82 -0.12
N VAL A 153 -10.93 -23.13 1.00
CA VAL A 153 -11.11 -21.67 1.11
C VAL A 153 -9.76 -20.99 1.27
N ALA A 154 -8.93 -21.43 2.23
CA ALA A 154 -7.62 -20.83 2.46
C ALA A 154 -6.61 -21.09 1.33
N ALA A 155 -6.86 -22.09 0.47
CA ALA A 155 -6.08 -22.32 -0.73
C ALA A 155 -6.30 -21.27 -1.83
N PHE A 156 -7.40 -20.50 -1.74
CA PHE A 156 -7.75 -19.46 -2.71
C PHE A 156 -7.59 -18.08 -2.09
N GLU A 157 -6.61 -17.33 -2.59
CA GLU A 157 -6.36 -15.97 -2.19
C GLU A 157 -7.56 -15.09 -2.57
N GLY A 158 -8.11 -14.35 -1.60
CA GLY A 158 -9.33 -13.56 -1.77
C GLY A 158 -10.64 -14.28 -1.40
N ALA A 159 -10.64 -15.58 -1.14
CA ALA A 159 -11.84 -16.29 -0.65
C ALA A 159 -12.30 -15.79 0.73
N THR A 160 -11.35 -15.44 1.60
CA THR A 160 -11.65 -14.80 2.89
C THR A 160 -12.30 -13.42 2.72
N ALA A 161 -11.92 -12.65 1.70
CA ALA A 161 -12.51 -11.34 1.42
C ALA A 161 -14.00 -11.43 1.08
N VAL A 162 -14.44 -12.54 0.46
CA VAL A 162 -15.87 -12.81 0.23
C VAL A 162 -16.62 -12.96 1.56
N LEU A 163 -16.06 -13.73 2.51
CA LEU A 163 -16.68 -13.90 3.82
C LEU A 163 -16.72 -12.56 4.57
N ILE A 164 -15.65 -11.78 4.51
CA ILE A 164 -15.62 -10.45 5.11
C ILE A 164 -16.70 -9.53 4.50
N ALA A 165 -16.85 -9.53 3.17
CA ALA A 165 -17.89 -8.77 2.49
C ALA A 165 -19.32 -9.23 2.84
N CYS A 166 -19.51 -10.51 3.18
CA CYS A 166 -20.76 -11.05 3.71
C CYS A 166 -21.04 -10.67 5.17
N GLY A 167 -20.08 -10.04 5.87
CA GLY A 167 -20.20 -9.57 7.24
C GLY A 167 -19.50 -10.43 8.29
N PHE A 168 -18.67 -11.39 7.87
CA PHE A 168 -17.78 -12.09 8.78
C PHE A 168 -16.60 -11.18 9.16
N GLN A 169 -16.07 -11.36 10.35
CA GLN A 169 -14.88 -10.67 10.85
C GLN A 169 -13.86 -11.71 11.23
N GLU A 170 -12.60 -11.49 10.84
CA GLU A 170 -11.51 -12.37 11.21
C GLU A 170 -11.06 -12.06 12.64
N GLU A 171 -11.08 -13.06 13.51
CA GLU A 171 -10.76 -12.98 14.93
C GLU A 171 -9.95 -14.21 15.34
N GLU A 172 -8.68 -14.01 15.72
CA GLU A 172 -7.78 -15.05 16.28
C GLU A 172 -7.79 -16.39 15.51
N GLY A 173 -7.83 -16.35 14.18
CA GLY A 173 -7.86 -17.57 13.35
C GLY A 173 -9.24 -18.20 13.18
N ALA A 174 -10.31 -17.47 13.47
CA ALA A 174 -11.68 -17.83 13.15
C ALA A 174 -12.41 -16.67 12.50
N LEU A 175 -13.47 -16.97 11.73
CA LEU A 175 -14.35 -15.97 11.14
C LEU A 175 -15.65 -15.94 11.95
N VAL A 176 -15.94 -14.81 12.58
CA VAL A 176 -17.10 -14.60 13.46
C VAL A 176 -18.05 -13.56 12.90
N VAL A 177 -19.35 -13.76 13.08
CA VAL A 177 -20.39 -12.79 12.75
C VAL A 177 -21.10 -12.37 14.02
N GLY A 178 -21.17 -11.06 14.26
CA GLY A 178 -21.90 -10.51 15.39
C GLY A 178 -23.41 -10.78 15.29
N PRO A 179 -24.11 -11.10 16.40
CA PRO A 179 -25.52 -11.44 16.40
C PRO A 179 -26.42 -10.29 15.87
N ASP A 180 -25.98 -9.04 16.03
CA ASP A 180 -26.66 -7.85 15.51
C ASP A 180 -26.67 -7.80 13.98
N PHE A 181 -25.58 -8.26 13.35
CA PHE A 181 -25.49 -8.33 11.89
C PHE A 181 -26.51 -9.32 11.34
N VAL A 182 -26.63 -10.49 11.96
CA VAL A 182 -27.52 -11.55 11.47
C VAL A 182 -29.00 -11.17 11.60
N LYS A 183 -29.39 -10.54 12.71
CA LYS A 183 -30.77 -10.10 12.96
C LYS A 183 -31.22 -8.95 12.05
N THR A 184 -30.33 -8.01 11.75
CA THR A 184 -30.67 -6.80 10.98
C THR A 184 -30.45 -6.95 9.47
N LYS A 185 -29.53 -7.83 9.05
CA LYS A 185 -29.07 -7.95 7.66
C LYS A 185 -29.32 -9.32 7.05
N GLY A 186 -30.30 -10.08 7.55
CA GLY A 186 -30.70 -11.37 6.98
C GLY A 186 -30.91 -11.33 5.46
N SER A 187 -31.60 -10.31 4.94
CA SER A 187 -31.81 -10.13 3.50
C SER A 187 -30.52 -9.98 2.70
N ARG A 188 -29.44 -9.46 3.29
CA ARG A 188 -28.13 -9.32 2.63
C ARG A 188 -27.42 -10.67 2.48
N LEU A 189 -27.58 -11.57 3.44
CA LEU A 189 -27.04 -12.93 3.34
C LEU A 189 -27.72 -13.70 2.21
N TRP A 190 -29.04 -13.54 2.05
CA TRP A 190 -29.79 -14.13 0.94
C TRP A 190 -29.41 -13.54 -0.42
N ASP A 191 -29.19 -12.23 -0.49
CA ASP A 191 -28.70 -11.57 -1.70
C ASP A 191 -27.27 -12.01 -2.07
N ALA A 192 -26.37 -12.11 -1.08
CA ALA A 192 -25.04 -12.67 -1.27
C ALA A 192 -25.10 -14.13 -1.73
N LEU A 193 -25.98 -14.94 -1.12
CA LEU A 193 -26.21 -16.34 -1.50
C LEU A 193 -26.65 -16.46 -2.97
N ALA A 194 -27.61 -15.64 -3.40
CA ALA A 194 -28.08 -15.62 -4.78
C ALA A 194 -26.94 -15.28 -5.75
N LYS A 195 -26.08 -14.32 -5.40
CA LYS A 195 -24.89 -13.96 -6.19
C LYS A 195 -23.89 -15.12 -6.27
N VAL A 196 -23.65 -15.83 -5.17
CA VAL A 196 -22.77 -17.02 -5.17
C VAL A 196 -23.32 -18.09 -6.10
N ASP A 197 -24.63 -18.34 -6.02
CA ASP A 197 -25.32 -19.34 -6.85
C ASP A 197 -25.20 -19.00 -8.35
N VAL A 198 -25.49 -17.74 -8.72
CA VAL A 198 -25.30 -17.27 -10.10
C VAL A 198 -23.85 -17.43 -10.56
N MET A 199 -22.88 -17.10 -9.71
CA MET A 199 -21.45 -17.26 -10.05
C MET A 199 -21.06 -18.74 -10.25
N ILE A 200 -21.53 -19.64 -9.40
CA ILE A 200 -21.30 -21.09 -9.56
C ILE A 200 -21.92 -21.58 -10.87
N GLU A 201 -23.12 -21.11 -11.21
CA GLU A 201 -23.79 -21.48 -12.45
C GLU A 201 -23.06 -20.96 -13.69
N GLN A 202 -22.56 -19.73 -13.65
CA GLN A 202 -21.72 -19.16 -14.71
C GLN A 202 -20.41 -19.93 -14.92
N LEU A 203 -19.84 -20.52 -13.88
CA LEU A 203 -18.64 -21.35 -13.99
C LEU A 203 -18.94 -22.74 -14.56
N LYS A 204 -20.14 -23.28 -14.30
CA LYS A 204 -20.59 -24.57 -14.83
C LYS A 204 -21.07 -24.49 -16.28
N GLY A 205 -21.75 -23.39 -16.64
CA GLY A 205 -22.34 -23.19 -17.97
C GLY A 205 -21.39 -22.60 -19.02
N GLY A 206 -20.14 -22.29 -18.65
CA GLY A 206 -19.12 -21.76 -19.55
C GLY A 206 -18.23 -22.81 -20.23
N THR A 207 -18.62 -24.09 -20.17
CA THR A 207 -17.89 -25.21 -20.80
C THR A 207 -18.51 -25.57 -22.13
#